data_AF-A0A1V5NAA1-F1
#
_entry.id   AF-A0A1V5NAA1-F1
#
_cell.length_a   1.000
_cell.length_b   1.000
_cell.length_c   1.000
_cell.angle_alpha   90.00
_cell.angle_beta   90.00
_cell.angle_gamma   90.00
#
_symmetry.space_group_name_H-M   'P 1'
#
loop_
_entity.id
_entity.type
_entity.pdbx_description
1 polymer ?
#
loop_
_entity_poly.entity_id
_entity_poly.type
_entity_poly.pdbx_seq_one_letter_code
_entity_poly.pdbx_strand_id
1 'polypeptide(L)'
;MITTENRQLNSAQRLILLTATRQVSDSLIELLRELLKNQVDWSFFVQFSVSQGTAPFFYKIIKEHHLETLVPESVFNAVQGSYYHVLSKNVRAQEELKKILKIFNDASIKTLLIKGMASAEYIYGDPGLRPMSDIDLLVENKQLLTAEQLLFDMGFVNTEPYKSYKLRTLNIYNHLNAFQNSRVKIELHHDLSSSHHIIRFPTEKVWDGAQIVNFGDENTHILKDEWNLIYLSIHLVSHFIKKNIRLNNFVDIAELIKVKQDKIDWSFIAEQCKIYNIRLPVFRAFSISRTYFHAPVPNEVIHQLDEGQDALEAQFIHLLNT
;
A
#
# COMPACT_ATOMS: atom_id res chain seq x y z
N MET A 1 -6.43 24.73 7.90
CA MET A 1 -6.56 23.30 8.23
C MET A 1 -8.04 22.99 8.39
N ILE A 2 -8.63 22.27 7.44
CA ILE A 2 -10.00 21.75 7.55
C ILE A 2 -9.85 20.47 8.37
N THR A 3 -10.25 20.50 9.64
CA THR A 3 -10.28 19.30 10.48
C THR A 3 -11.37 18.35 9.98
N THR A 4 -11.19 17.05 10.18
CA THR A 4 -12.20 16.02 9.90
C THR A 4 -13.54 16.29 10.60
N GLU A 5 -13.54 17.13 11.64
CA GLU A 5 -14.73 17.61 12.36
C GLU A 5 -15.68 18.45 11.51
N ASN A 6 -15.20 19.14 10.47
CA ASN A 6 -16.05 19.91 9.55
C ASN A 6 -16.73 19.06 8.46
N ARG A 7 -16.47 17.75 8.42
CA ARG A 7 -17.04 16.81 7.44
C ARG A 7 -18.00 15.89 8.21
N GLN A 8 -19.23 15.74 7.72
CA GLN A 8 -20.30 14.93 8.35
C GLN A 8 -19.97 13.42 8.32
N LEU A 9 -18.93 12.99 9.05
CA LEU A 9 -18.56 11.59 9.20
C LEU A 9 -19.27 10.99 10.41
N ASN A 10 -19.86 9.80 10.23
CA ASN A 10 -20.47 9.06 11.33
C ASN A 10 -19.40 8.43 12.24
N SER A 11 -19.81 7.95 13.42
CA SER A 11 -18.90 7.37 14.41
C SER A 11 -18.07 6.20 13.84
N ALA A 12 -18.68 5.33 13.02
CA ALA A 12 -17.99 4.19 12.42
C ALA A 12 -16.89 4.63 11.44
N GLN A 13 -17.18 5.57 10.54
CA GLN A 13 -16.21 6.14 9.60
C GLN A 13 -15.04 6.79 10.33
N ARG A 14 -15.32 7.57 11.38
CA ARG A 14 -14.30 8.19 12.23
C ARG A 14 -13.40 7.14 12.89
N LEU A 15 -13.99 6.11 13.49
CA LEU A 15 -13.22 5.01 14.10
C LEU A 15 -12.31 4.34 13.07
N ILE A 16 -12.80 4.06 11.86
CA ILE A 16 -12.01 3.42 10.80
C ILE A 16 -10.82 4.27 10.40
N LEU A 17 -11.00 5.57 10.17
CA LEU A 17 -9.92 6.46 9.76
C LEU A 17 -8.89 6.68 10.88
N LEU A 18 -9.36 6.92 12.11
CA LEU A 18 -8.50 7.19 13.26
C LEU A 18 -7.70 5.96 13.70
N THR A 19 -8.21 4.77 13.44
CA THR A 19 -7.51 3.52 13.76
C THR A 19 -6.75 2.93 12.57
N ALA A 20 -6.81 3.52 11.38
CA ALA A 20 -6.05 3.05 10.21
C ALA A 20 -4.59 3.53 10.27
N THR A 21 -3.87 3.14 11.31
CA THR A 21 -2.48 3.54 11.59
C THR A 21 -1.79 2.51 12.49
N ARG A 22 -0.46 2.40 12.41
CA ARG A 22 0.33 1.47 13.24
C ARG A 22 0.38 1.92 14.70
N GLN A 23 0.36 3.23 14.95
CA GLN A 23 0.53 3.81 16.29
C GLN A 23 -0.40 4.98 16.47
N VAL A 24 -0.92 5.13 17.69
CA VAL A 24 -1.83 6.19 18.08
C VAL A 24 -1.25 6.95 19.27
N SER A 25 -1.47 8.26 19.32
CA SER A 25 -1.07 9.09 20.46
C SER A 25 -2.04 8.93 21.63
N ASP A 26 -1.59 9.27 22.85
CA ASP A 26 -2.46 9.24 24.04
C ASP A 26 -3.72 10.11 23.87
N SER A 27 -3.58 11.28 23.25
CA SER A 27 -4.71 12.15 22.92
C SER A 27 -5.73 11.50 21.99
N LEU A 28 -5.26 10.67 21.04
CA LEU A 28 -6.11 9.95 20.12
C LEU A 28 -6.80 8.77 20.80
N ILE A 29 -6.14 8.11 21.76
CA ILE A 29 -6.74 7.05 22.58
C ILE A 29 -7.93 7.58 23.39
N GLU A 30 -7.80 8.75 24.02
CA GLU A 30 -8.92 9.35 24.76
C GLU A 30 -10.09 9.71 23.83
N LEU A 31 -9.80 10.21 22.63
CA LEU A 31 -10.84 10.42 21.61
C LEU A 31 -11.51 9.10 21.18
N LEU A 32 -10.73 8.03 20.99
CA LEU A 32 -11.28 6.71 20.65
C LEU A 32 -12.18 6.18 21.77
N ARG A 33 -11.81 6.35 23.05
CA ARG A 33 -12.65 5.95 24.19
C ARG A 33 -14.01 6.63 24.18
N GLU A 34 -14.05 7.92 23.87
CA GLU A 34 -15.32 8.65 23.76
C GLU A 34 -16.13 8.22 22.54
N LEU A 35 -15.47 7.99 21.39
CA LEU A 35 -16.15 7.51 20.18
C LEU A 35 -16.76 6.12 20.35
N LEU A 36 -16.07 5.22 21.05
CA LEU A 36 -16.54 3.85 21.31
C LEU A 36 -17.77 3.80 22.22
N LYS A 37 -17.98 4.82 23.06
CA LYS A 37 -19.18 4.94 23.91
C LYS A 37 -20.41 5.44 23.15
N ASN A 38 -20.22 6.04 21.97
CA ASN A 38 -21.32 6.55 21.16
C ASN A 38 -22.07 5.43 20.43
N GLN A 39 -23.19 5.77 19.80
CA GLN A 39 -23.85 4.86 18.87
C GLN A 39 -22.96 4.67 17.62
N VAL A 40 -22.47 3.44 17.44
CA VAL A 40 -21.68 3.01 16.29
C VAL A 40 -22.48 1.97 15.51
N ASP A 41 -22.61 2.17 14.20
CA ASP A 41 -23.09 1.10 13.32
C ASP A 41 -21.99 0.05 13.14
N TRP A 42 -22.00 -0.93 14.04
CA TRP A 42 -21.00 -2.00 14.08
C TRP A 42 -21.08 -2.94 12.87
N SER A 43 -22.25 -3.08 12.26
CA SER A 43 -22.42 -3.92 11.06
C SER A 43 -21.71 -3.26 9.88
N PHE A 44 -21.98 -1.97 9.65
CA PHE A 44 -21.25 -1.18 8.66
C PHE A 44 -19.75 -1.17 8.95
N PHE A 45 -19.37 -0.93 10.21
CA PHE A 45 -17.96 -0.87 10.62
C PHE A 45 -17.19 -2.13 10.21
N VAL A 46 -17.68 -3.33 10.55
CA VAL A 46 -16.99 -4.59 10.25
C VAL A 46 -16.93 -4.82 8.74
N GLN A 47 -18.05 -4.67 8.03
CA GLN A 47 -18.10 -4.91 6.58
C GLN A 47 -17.17 -3.97 5.82
N PHE A 48 -17.22 -2.68 6.15
CA PHE A 48 -16.41 -1.67 5.50
C PHE A 48 -14.92 -1.82 5.87
N SER A 49 -14.56 -1.92 7.15
CA SER A 49 -13.15 -2.03 7.56
C SER A 49 -12.46 -3.29 7.02
N VAL A 50 -13.17 -4.42 6.94
CA VAL A 50 -12.61 -5.66 6.35
C VAL A 50 -12.41 -5.51 4.83
N SER A 51 -13.41 -5.00 4.11
CA SER A 51 -13.32 -4.82 2.64
C SER A 51 -12.27 -3.78 2.24
N GLN A 52 -12.11 -2.73 3.04
CA GLN A 52 -11.13 -1.67 2.86
C GLN A 52 -9.73 -2.01 3.39
N GLY A 53 -9.60 -3.16 4.06
CA GLY A 53 -8.33 -3.67 4.57
C GLY A 53 -7.76 -2.91 5.77
N THR A 54 -8.62 -2.30 6.58
CA THR A 54 -8.24 -1.52 7.77
C THR A 54 -8.63 -2.21 9.10
N ALA A 55 -9.47 -3.24 9.06
CA ALA A 55 -9.87 -4.02 10.25
C ALA A 55 -8.69 -4.53 11.11
N PRO A 56 -7.56 -5.01 10.54
CA PRO A 56 -6.43 -5.46 11.35
C PRO A 56 -5.82 -4.37 12.24
N PHE A 57 -5.78 -3.11 11.76
CA PHE A 57 -5.26 -2.00 12.55
C PHE A 57 -6.16 -1.68 13.75
N PHE A 58 -7.48 -1.70 13.55
CA PHE A 58 -8.43 -1.53 14.66
C PHE A 58 -8.25 -2.61 15.72
N TYR A 59 -8.15 -3.90 15.32
CA TYR A 59 -7.88 -4.99 16.27
C TYR A 59 -6.61 -4.73 17.09
N LYS A 60 -5.51 -4.35 16.42
CA LYS A 60 -4.21 -4.11 17.06
C LYS A 60 -4.29 -2.99 18.09
N ILE A 61 -4.88 -1.85 17.72
CA ILE A 61 -5.05 -0.69 18.62
C ILE A 61 -5.94 -1.03 19.81
N ILE A 62 -7.10 -1.65 19.58
CA ILE A 62 -8.02 -2.03 20.67
C ILE A 62 -7.32 -2.99 21.65
N LYS A 63 -6.53 -3.93 21.12
CA LYS A 63 -5.81 -4.92 21.93
C LYS A 63 -4.65 -4.31 22.72
N GLU A 64 -3.84 -3.47 22.09
CA GLU A 64 -2.66 -2.85 22.71
C GLU A 64 -3.02 -1.85 23.81
N HIS A 65 -4.17 -1.17 23.68
CA HIS A 65 -4.62 -0.15 24.63
C HIS A 65 -5.71 -0.62 25.58
N HIS A 66 -5.97 -1.93 25.64
CA HIS A 66 -6.92 -2.57 26.55
C HIS A 66 -8.35 -2.00 26.45
N LEU A 67 -8.84 -1.77 25.23
CA LEU A 67 -10.15 -1.18 24.97
C LEU A 67 -11.22 -2.24 24.60
N GLU A 68 -10.91 -3.54 24.77
CA GLU A 68 -11.78 -4.64 24.33
C GLU A 68 -13.19 -4.56 24.95
N THR A 69 -13.29 -4.09 26.19
CA THR A 69 -14.57 -4.00 26.92
C THR A 69 -15.52 -2.92 26.36
N LEU A 70 -15.02 -2.02 25.52
CA LEU A 70 -15.80 -0.95 24.89
C LEU A 70 -16.32 -1.35 23.50
N VAL A 71 -15.99 -2.55 23.02
CA VAL A 71 -16.36 -3.06 21.71
C VAL A 71 -17.23 -4.30 21.90
N PRO A 72 -18.33 -4.47 21.14
CA PRO A 72 -19.10 -5.71 21.20
C PRO A 72 -18.22 -6.92 20.88
N GLU A 73 -18.38 -8.01 21.64
CA GLU A 73 -17.56 -9.22 21.51
C GLU A 73 -17.54 -9.77 20.08
N SER A 74 -18.70 -9.77 19.39
CA SER A 74 -18.81 -10.21 18.00
C SER A 74 -17.98 -9.37 17.04
N VAL A 75 -17.89 -8.07 17.25
CA VAL A 75 -17.08 -7.15 16.45
C VAL A 75 -15.60 -7.41 16.72
N PHE A 76 -15.20 -7.51 17.99
CA PHE A 76 -13.82 -7.79 18.37
C PHE A 76 -13.33 -9.10 17.75
N ASN A 77 -14.13 -10.17 17.84
CA ASN A 77 -13.81 -11.46 17.24
C ASN A 77 -13.72 -11.39 15.70
N ALA A 78 -14.57 -10.59 15.05
CA ALA A 78 -14.52 -10.41 13.59
C ALA A 78 -13.23 -9.72 13.13
N VAL A 79 -12.84 -8.62 13.77
CA VAL A 79 -11.59 -7.89 13.42
C VAL A 79 -10.35 -8.70 13.80
N GLN A 80 -10.40 -9.46 14.91
CA GLN A 80 -9.35 -10.40 15.29
C GLN A 80 -9.17 -11.50 14.24
N GLY A 81 -10.28 -12.10 13.77
CA GLY A 81 -10.26 -13.08 12.69
C GLY A 81 -9.67 -12.50 11.39
N SER A 82 -10.01 -11.24 11.07
CA SER A 82 -9.40 -10.54 9.93
C SER A 82 -7.89 -10.39 10.09
N TYR A 83 -7.39 -10.00 11.27
CA TYR A 83 -5.94 -9.89 11.53
C TYR A 83 -5.23 -11.24 11.35
N TYR A 84 -5.73 -12.31 11.99
CA TYR A 84 -5.06 -13.62 11.91
C TYR A 84 -5.13 -14.25 10.51
N HIS A 85 -6.19 -13.98 9.75
CA HIS A 85 -6.28 -14.38 8.34
C HIS A 85 -5.21 -13.70 7.49
N VAL A 86 -5.01 -12.40 7.68
CA VAL A 86 -3.97 -11.63 6.99
C VAL A 86 -2.59 -12.11 7.42
N LEU A 87 -2.35 -12.26 8.72
CA LEU A 87 -1.10 -12.75 9.28
C LEU A 87 -0.73 -14.12 8.67
N SER A 88 -1.66 -15.07 8.67
CA SER A 88 -1.43 -16.42 8.13
C SER A 88 -1.05 -16.39 6.65
N LYS A 89 -1.76 -15.58 5.85
CA LYS A 89 -1.46 -15.40 4.42
C LYS A 89 -0.10 -14.75 4.19
N ASN A 90 0.19 -13.69 4.94
CA ASN A 90 1.40 -12.91 4.75
C ASN A 90 2.64 -13.68 5.20
N VAL A 91 2.59 -14.40 6.32
CA VAL A 91 3.69 -15.29 6.75
C VAL A 91 3.97 -16.35 5.69
N ARG A 92 2.93 -16.98 5.12
CA ARG A 92 3.11 -17.93 4.01
C ARG A 92 3.74 -17.25 2.79
N ALA A 93 3.34 -16.01 2.50
CA ALA A 93 3.89 -15.25 1.39
C ALA A 93 5.35 -14.84 1.60
N GLN A 94 5.73 -14.46 2.81
CA GLN A 94 7.12 -14.18 3.18
C GLN A 94 7.99 -15.43 2.99
N GLU A 95 7.54 -16.61 3.43
CA GLU A 95 8.28 -17.86 3.26
C GLU A 95 8.48 -18.27 1.80
N GLU A 96 7.47 -18.07 0.94
CA GLU A 96 7.62 -18.31 -0.50
C GLU A 96 8.53 -17.27 -1.16
N LEU A 97 8.42 -16.00 -0.74
CA LEU A 97 9.30 -14.93 -1.24
C LEU A 97 10.77 -15.22 -0.93
N LYS A 98 11.11 -15.69 0.28
CA LYS A 98 12.50 -16.07 0.62
C LYS A 98 13.08 -17.09 -0.35
N LYS A 99 12.32 -18.12 -0.72
CA LYS A 99 12.76 -19.14 -1.70
C LYS A 99 13.03 -18.55 -3.07
N ILE A 100 12.20 -17.59 -3.49
CA ILE A 100 12.34 -16.92 -4.79
C ILE A 100 13.55 -16.00 -4.78
N LEU A 101 13.69 -15.18 -3.73
CA LEU A 101 14.85 -14.32 -3.57
C LEU A 101 16.14 -15.13 -3.58
N LYS A 102 16.17 -16.27 -2.90
CA LYS A 102 17.31 -17.19 -2.95
C LYS A 102 17.67 -17.60 -4.37
N ILE A 103 16.72 -18.14 -5.12
CA ILE A 103 16.96 -18.63 -6.48
C ILE A 103 17.34 -17.48 -7.42
N PHE A 104 16.74 -16.31 -7.24
CA PHE A 104 17.05 -15.13 -8.05
C PHE A 104 18.45 -14.59 -7.71
N ASN A 105 18.83 -14.55 -6.44
CA ASN A 105 20.16 -14.16 -5.98
C ASN A 105 21.24 -15.12 -6.48
N ASP A 106 21.01 -16.44 -6.38
CA ASP A 106 21.91 -17.48 -6.91
C ASP A 106 22.10 -17.33 -8.45
N ALA A 107 21.09 -16.81 -9.15
CA ALA A 107 21.15 -16.47 -10.58
C ALA A 107 21.58 -15.02 -10.88
N SER A 108 22.02 -14.25 -9.87
CA SER A 108 22.40 -12.83 -9.99
C SER A 108 21.31 -11.92 -10.57
N ILE A 109 20.04 -12.26 -10.33
CA ILE A 109 18.88 -11.45 -10.71
C ILE A 109 18.62 -10.40 -9.65
N LYS A 110 18.70 -9.12 -10.05
CA LYS A 110 18.43 -8.01 -9.15
C LYS A 110 16.91 -7.86 -9.00
N THR A 111 16.43 -7.98 -7.77
CA THR A 111 15.01 -7.80 -7.44
C THR A 111 14.79 -6.50 -6.69
N LEU A 112 13.64 -5.90 -6.94
CA LEU A 112 13.11 -4.80 -6.14
C LEU A 112 11.69 -5.17 -5.69
N LEU A 113 11.52 -5.33 -4.38
CA LEU A 113 10.25 -5.62 -3.73
C LEU A 113 9.45 -4.32 -3.60
N ILE A 114 8.21 -4.33 -4.08
CA ILE A 114 7.34 -3.15 -4.10
C ILE A 114 5.99 -3.41 -3.42
N LYS A 115 5.23 -2.33 -3.21
CA LYS A 115 3.84 -2.33 -2.70
C LYS A 115 3.67 -3.12 -1.39
N GLY A 116 2.64 -3.96 -1.33
CA GLY A 116 2.09 -4.50 -0.09
C GLY A 116 3.09 -5.27 0.74
N MET A 117 3.92 -6.13 0.13
CA MET A 117 4.93 -6.89 0.87
C MET A 117 6.07 -5.99 1.36
N ALA A 118 6.51 -5.01 0.55
CA ALA A 118 7.49 -4.03 1.00
C ALA A 118 6.95 -3.19 2.17
N SER A 119 5.69 -2.74 2.09
CA SER A 119 5.02 -2.02 3.19
C SER A 119 4.87 -2.87 4.44
N ALA A 120 4.42 -4.12 4.30
CA ALA A 120 4.24 -5.05 5.40
C ALA A 120 5.52 -5.24 6.23
N GLU A 121 6.63 -5.45 5.54
CA GLU A 121 7.93 -5.71 6.17
C GLU A 121 8.58 -4.42 6.71
N TYR A 122 8.73 -3.39 5.88
CA TYR A 122 9.63 -2.26 6.17
C TYR A 122 8.93 -1.00 6.66
N ILE A 123 7.60 -0.93 6.58
CA ILE A 123 6.81 0.21 7.05
C ILE A 123 6.02 -0.19 8.29
N TYR A 124 5.29 -1.30 8.22
CA TYR A 124 4.43 -1.71 9.32
C TYR A 124 5.16 -2.54 10.38
N GLY A 125 6.07 -3.43 9.98
CA GLY A 125 6.76 -4.33 10.91
C GLY A 125 5.84 -5.36 11.59
N ASP A 126 4.62 -5.52 11.08
CA ASP A 126 3.65 -6.53 11.53
C ASP A 126 2.93 -7.08 10.28
N PRO A 127 3.19 -8.34 9.88
CA PRO A 127 2.58 -8.94 8.70
C PRO A 127 1.06 -9.10 8.82
N GLY A 128 0.46 -9.04 10.02
CA GLY A 128 -0.99 -9.08 10.20
C GLY A 128 -1.71 -7.79 9.81
N LEU A 129 -0.99 -6.66 9.65
CA LEU A 129 -1.61 -5.36 9.40
C LEU A 129 -1.94 -5.07 7.94
N ARG A 130 -1.30 -5.76 6.98
CA ARG A 130 -1.43 -5.42 5.55
C ARG A 130 -2.06 -6.53 4.71
N PRO A 131 -3.40 -6.55 4.56
CA PRO A 131 -4.05 -7.48 3.64
C PRO A 131 -3.52 -7.30 2.22
N MET A 132 -3.06 -8.38 1.58
CA MET A 132 -2.58 -8.39 0.19
C MET A 132 -2.96 -9.68 -0.52
N SER A 133 -2.98 -9.64 -1.85
CA SER A 133 -3.37 -10.76 -2.72
C SER A 133 -2.18 -11.42 -3.42
N ASP A 134 -1.06 -10.72 -3.50
CA ASP A 134 0.08 -11.01 -4.34
C ASP A 134 1.36 -10.39 -3.77
N ILE A 135 2.48 -10.90 -4.28
CA ILE A 135 3.81 -10.34 -4.10
C ILE A 135 4.20 -9.65 -5.41
N ASP A 136 4.62 -8.39 -5.32
CA ASP A 136 5.10 -7.64 -6.47
C ASP A 136 6.62 -7.55 -6.46
N LEU A 137 7.26 -8.06 -7.52
CA LEU A 137 8.69 -7.95 -7.74
C LEU A 137 8.97 -7.23 -9.05
N LEU A 138 9.81 -6.19 -9.01
CA LEU A 138 10.38 -5.58 -10.19
C LEU A 138 11.77 -6.19 -10.44
N VAL A 139 12.01 -6.58 -11.70
CA VAL A 139 13.33 -7.00 -12.19
C VAL A 139 13.75 -6.13 -13.36
N GLU A 140 15.05 -6.08 -13.64
CA GLU A 140 15.52 -5.39 -14.85
C GLU A 140 14.97 -6.09 -16.09
N ASN A 141 14.53 -5.32 -17.11
CA ASN A 141 13.91 -5.88 -18.31
C ASN A 141 14.77 -6.97 -19.00
N LYS A 142 16.10 -6.79 -18.99
CA LYS A 142 17.06 -7.78 -19.54
C LYS A 142 17.08 -9.11 -18.78
N GLN A 143 16.63 -9.14 -17.52
CA GLN A 143 16.61 -10.33 -16.65
C GLN A 143 15.23 -11.00 -16.60
N LEU A 144 14.21 -10.36 -17.18
CA LEU A 144 12.81 -10.79 -17.08
C LEU A 144 12.56 -12.22 -17.58
N LEU A 145 13.18 -12.60 -18.71
CA LEU A 145 13.00 -13.95 -19.28
C LEU A 145 13.60 -15.02 -18.38
N THR A 146 14.79 -14.76 -17.84
CA THR A 146 15.46 -15.67 -16.90
C THR A 146 14.65 -15.81 -15.61
N ALA A 147 14.16 -14.69 -15.06
CA ALA A 147 13.32 -14.69 -13.87
C ALA A 147 12.01 -15.47 -14.06
N GLU A 148 11.35 -15.31 -15.21
CA GLU A 148 10.17 -16.11 -15.57
C GLU A 148 10.50 -17.61 -15.62
N GLN A 149 11.58 -18.00 -16.30
CA GLN A 149 11.95 -19.42 -16.42
C GLN A 149 12.20 -20.05 -15.04
N LEU A 150 12.89 -19.33 -14.15
CA LEU A 150 13.12 -19.80 -12.79
C LEU A 150 11.83 -19.98 -12.00
N LEU A 151 10.84 -19.09 -12.18
CA LEU A 151 9.52 -19.28 -11.56
C LEU A 151 8.83 -20.55 -12.08
N PHE A 152 8.91 -20.84 -13.39
CA PHE A 152 8.39 -22.10 -13.92
C PHE A 152 9.10 -23.32 -13.35
N ASP A 153 10.43 -23.28 -13.23
CA ASP A 153 11.24 -24.37 -12.65
C ASP A 153 10.91 -24.59 -11.15
N MET A 154 10.48 -23.54 -10.46
CA MET A 154 9.94 -23.60 -9.09
C MET A 154 8.49 -24.12 -9.01
N GLY A 155 7.86 -24.45 -10.13
CA GLY A 155 6.49 -24.97 -10.20
C GLY A 155 5.40 -23.90 -10.16
N PHE A 156 5.73 -22.63 -10.42
CA PHE A 156 4.71 -21.61 -10.66
C PHE A 156 4.07 -21.82 -12.03
N VAL A 157 2.78 -21.50 -12.13
CA VAL A 157 2.04 -21.49 -13.39
C VAL A 157 1.68 -20.05 -13.72
N ASN A 158 1.89 -19.65 -14.98
CA ASN A 158 1.41 -18.37 -15.48
C ASN A 158 -0.11 -18.45 -15.68
N THR A 159 -0.87 -17.59 -15.02
CA THR A 159 -2.34 -17.64 -15.03
C THR A 159 -2.95 -17.22 -16.37
N GLU A 160 -2.20 -16.56 -17.25
CA GLU A 160 -2.65 -16.11 -18.58
C GLU A 160 -1.52 -16.09 -19.65
N PRO A 161 -0.99 -17.25 -20.08
CA PRO A 161 0.23 -17.33 -20.88
C PRO A 161 0.14 -16.65 -22.26
N TYR A 162 -1.01 -16.73 -22.94
CA TYR A 162 -1.22 -16.12 -24.26
C TYR A 162 -1.16 -14.59 -24.24
N LYS A 163 -1.64 -13.97 -23.16
CA LYS A 163 -1.53 -12.52 -23.01
C LYS A 163 -0.05 -12.16 -22.83
N SER A 164 0.71 -12.82 -21.94
CA SER A 164 2.14 -12.53 -21.72
C SER A 164 2.96 -12.49 -23.02
N TYR A 165 2.75 -13.44 -23.94
CA TYR A 165 3.40 -13.44 -25.25
C TYR A 165 3.06 -12.20 -26.10
N LYS A 166 1.79 -11.80 -26.13
CA LYS A 166 1.31 -10.59 -26.82
C LYS A 166 1.80 -9.30 -26.14
N LEU A 167 1.93 -9.30 -24.81
CA LEU A 167 2.47 -8.16 -24.06
C LEU A 167 3.95 -7.94 -24.39
N ARG A 168 4.73 -9.02 -24.45
CA ARG A 168 6.16 -9.01 -24.83
C ARG A 168 6.40 -8.46 -26.22
N THR A 169 5.62 -8.94 -27.19
CA THR A 169 5.80 -8.58 -28.61
C THR A 169 5.41 -7.15 -28.92
N LEU A 170 4.53 -6.55 -28.13
CA LEU A 170 4.02 -5.20 -28.39
C LEU A 170 4.55 -4.15 -27.38
N ASN A 171 5.27 -4.56 -26.34
CA ASN A 171 5.70 -3.72 -25.21
C ASN A 171 4.52 -2.94 -24.57
N ILE A 172 3.32 -3.53 -24.59
CA ILE A 172 2.08 -2.84 -24.21
C ILE A 172 1.85 -2.92 -22.70
N TYR A 173 2.57 -3.71 -21.89
CA TYR A 173 2.32 -3.85 -20.44
C TYR A 173 3.61 -3.83 -19.62
N ASN A 174 3.45 -3.68 -18.31
CA ASN A 174 4.53 -3.32 -17.38
C ASN A 174 4.90 -4.47 -16.43
N HIS A 175 4.10 -5.54 -16.49
CA HIS A 175 4.35 -6.82 -15.85
C HIS A 175 3.98 -7.94 -16.82
N LEU A 176 4.59 -9.10 -16.58
CA LEU A 176 4.05 -10.37 -17.05
C LEU A 176 2.79 -10.69 -16.25
N ASN A 177 1.86 -11.45 -16.84
CA ASN A 177 0.72 -11.95 -16.08
C ASN A 177 1.17 -12.74 -14.86
N ALA A 178 0.30 -12.76 -13.85
CA ALA A 178 0.63 -13.31 -12.56
C ALA A 178 1.08 -14.78 -12.64
N PHE A 179 2.12 -15.08 -11.86
CA PHE A 179 2.59 -16.42 -11.59
C PHE A 179 1.94 -16.88 -10.30
N GLN A 180 1.38 -18.08 -10.30
CA GLN A 180 0.70 -18.62 -9.14
C GLN A 180 1.12 -20.06 -8.87
N ASN A 181 1.32 -20.37 -7.60
CA ASN A 181 1.36 -21.74 -7.11
C ASN A 181 0.24 -21.94 -6.08
N SER A 182 0.19 -23.10 -5.41
CA SER A 182 -0.85 -23.39 -4.39
C SER A 182 -0.77 -22.50 -3.14
N ARG A 183 0.30 -21.72 -2.98
CA ARG A 183 0.60 -20.93 -1.78
C ARG A 183 0.43 -19.43 -2.01
N VAL A 184 0.95 -18.90 -3.12
CA VAL A 184 1.03 -17.45 -3.39
C VAL A 184 0.83 -17.11 -4.87
N LYS A 185 0.43 -15.86 -5.11
CA LYS A 185 0.42 -15.19 -6.40
C LYS A 185 1.56 -14.17 -6.44
N ILE A 186 2.21 -14.04 -7.60
CA ILE A 186 3.35 -13.16 -7.82
C ILE A 186 3.14 -12.40 -9.11
N GLU A 187 3.34 -11.10 -9.06
CA GLU A 187 3.38 -10.25 -10.24
C GLU A 187 4.84 -9.84 -10.49
N LEU A 188 5.37 -10.27 -11.64
CA LEU A 188 6.73 -9.95 -12.05
C LEU A 188 6.69 -8.75 -13.01
N HIS A 189 7.13 -7.61 -12.50
CA HIS A 189 7.18 -6.32 -13.18
C HIS A 189 8.55 -6.13 -13.84
N HIS A 190 8.56 -5.40 -14.96
CA HIS A 190 9.78 -4.85 -15.58
C HIS A 190 9.68 -3.34 -15.82
N ASP A 191 8.49 -2.77 -15.65
CA ASP A 191 8.19 -1.35 -15.69
C ASP A 191 7.18 -1.06 -14.55
N LEU A 192 7.28 0.08 -13.89
CA LEU A 192 6.34 0.55 -12.87
C LEU A 192 5.27 1.47 -13.45
N SER A 193 5.39 1.84 -14.72
CA SER A 193 4.26 2.39 -15.46
C SER A 193 3.15 1.33 -15.53
N SER A 194 1.94 1.70 -15.93
CA SER A 194 0.92 0.71 -16.32
C SER A 194 0.47 1.11 -17.69
N SER A 195 0.08 0.14 -18.49
CA SER A 195 -0.52 0.34 -19.79
C SER A 195 -1.87 1.05 -19.70
N HIS A 196 -2.41 1.06 -18.48
CA HIS A 196 -3.61 1.75 -18.05
C HIS A 196 -3.30 3.01 -17.24
N HIS A 197 -2.03 3.28 -16.91
CA HIS A 197 -1.65 4.55 -16.31
C HIS A 197 -1.58 5.56 -17.45
N ILE A 198 -2.45 6.58 -17.40
CA ILE A 198 -2.32 7.79 -18.23
C ILE A 198 -0.97 8.47 -17.95
N ILE A 199 -0.37 8.15 -16.81
CA ILE A 199 0.84 8.75 -16.25
C ILE A 199 2.00 7.76 -16.34
N ARG A 200 3.07 8.16 -17.03
CA ARG A 200 4.30 7.36 -17.14
C ARG A 200 5.15 7.54 -15.90
N PHE A 201 5.63 6.43 -15.34
CA PHE A 201 6.55 6.41 -14.23
C PHE A 201 8.00 6.25 -14.75
N PRO A 202 8.99 6.99 -14.22
CA PRO A 202 10.39 6.88 -14.66
C PRO A 202 11.08 5.66 -14.04
N THR A 203 10.69 4.46 -14.48
CA THR A 203 11.11 3.20 -13.86
C THR A 203 12.62 3.01 -13.87
N GLU A 204 13.32 3.50 -14.88
CA GLU A 204 14.78 3.43 -14.92
C GLU A 204 15.46 4.12 -13.73
N LYS A 205 14.82 5.15 -13.14
CA LYS A 205 15.37 5.91 -12.01
C LYS A 205 15.26 5.20 -10.68
N VAL A 206 14.43 4.17 -10.56
CA VAL A 206 14.23 3.52 -9.25
C VAL A 206 15.39 2.66 -8.82
N TRP A 207 16.21 2.21 -9.77
CA TRP A 207 17.41 1.44 -9.49
C TRP A 207 18.53 2.34 -8.93
N ASP A 208 18.51 3.63 -9.26
CA ASP A 208 19.41 4.64 -8.73
C ASP A 208 19.02 4.95 -7.28
N GLY A 209 19.86 4.52 -6.33
CA GLY A 209 19.57 4.71 -4.91
C GLY A 209 18.53 3.72 -4.34
N ALA A 210 18.20 2.65 -5.07
CA ALA A 210 17.46 1.53 -4.51
C ALA A 210 18.17 1.01 -3.26
N GLN A 211 17.43 0.82 -2.17
CA GLN A 211 18.01 0.46 -0.88
C GLN A 211 18.06 -1.06 -0.76
N ILE A 212 19.25 -1.60 -0.47
CA ILE A 212 19.41 -3.03 -0.17
C ILE A 212 18.83 -3.29 1.22
N VAL A 213 18.01 -4.32 1.31
CA VAL A 213 17.38 -4.76 2.55
C VAL A 213 17.47 -6.27 2.67
N ASN A 214 17.61 -6.74 3.92
CA ASN A 214 17.65 -8.15 4.23
C ASN A 214 16.22 -8.65 4.47
N PHE A 215 15.88 -9.77 3.85
CA PHE A 215 14.61 -10.45 4.00
C PHE A 215 14.87 -11.89 4.44
N GLY A 216 15.03 -12.07 5.76
CA GLY A 216 15.68 -13.27 6.31
C GLY A 216 17.17 -13.29 5.96
N ASP A 217 17.64 -14.40 5.42
CA ASP A 217 19.04 -14.57 4.99
C ASP A 217 19.30 -14.13 3.54
N GLU A 218 18.25 -13.68 2.84
CA GLU A 218 18.32 -13.27 1.44
C GLU A 218 18.25 -11.75 1.31
N ASN A 219 18.88 -11.20 0.28
CA ASN A 219 18.85 -9.77 -0.01
C ASN A 219 17.83 -9.47 -1.11
N THR A 220 17.19 -8.30 -1.01
CA THR A 220 16.43 -7.69 -2.10
C THR A 220 16.63 -6.17 -2.05
N HIS A 221 16.05 -5.46 -3.00
CA HIS A 221 16.01 -4.00 -2.98
C HIS A 221 14.60 -3.51 -2.67
N ILE A 222 14.50 -2.30 -2.13
CA ILE A 222 13.25 -1.54 -2.08
C ILE A 222 13.47 -0.17 -2.74
N LEU A 223 12.36 0.46 -3.13
CA LEU A 223 12.37 1.83 -3.62
C LEU A 223 12.94 2.73 -2.53
N LYS A 224 13.76 3.71 -2.93
CA LYS A 224 14.06 4.87 -2.09
C LYS A 224 12.74 5.50 -1.63
N ASP A 225 12.66 5.93 -0.37
CA ASP A 225 11.42 6.39 0.26
C ASP A 225 10.64 7.41 -0.59
N GLU A 226 11.32 8.38 -1.21
CA GLU A 226 10.67 9.39 -2.06
C GLU A 226 10.08 8.79 -3.34
N TRP A 227 10.82 7.91 -4.03
CA TRP A 227 10.30 7.21 -5.20
C TRP A 227 9.16 6.27 -4.84
N ASN A 228 9.19 5.66 -3.66
CA ASN A 228 8.11 4.84 -3.15
C ASN A 228 6.83 5.66 -2.94
N LEU A 229 6.93 6.85 -2.33
CA LEU A 229 5.79 7.75 -2.15
C LEU A 229 5.18 8.20 -3.48
N ILE A 230 6.03 8.57 -4.44
CA ILE A 230 5.60 8.94 -5.79
C ILE A 230 4.89 7.75 -6.47
N TYR A 231 5.49 6.56 -6.38
CA TYR A 231 4.95 5.34 -6.98
C TYR A 231 3.59 4.96 -6.40
N LEU A 232 3.48 4.90 -5.06
CA LEU A 232 2.22 4.59 -4.38
C LEU A 232 1.13 5.62 -4.71
N SER A 233 1.49 6.90 -4.86
CA SER A 233 0.54 7.95 -5.23
C SER A 233 -0.02 7.78 -6.66
N ILE A 234 0.84 7.46 -7.62
CA ILE A 234 0.41 7.17 -9.02
C ILE A 234 -0.43 5.88 -9.07
N HIS A 235 0.01 4.85 -8.34
CA HIS A 235 -0.71 3.58 -8.25
C HIS A 235 -2.11 3.75 -7.68
N LEU A 236 -2.24 4.51 -6.58
CA LEU A 236 -3.51 4.86 -5.94
C LEU A 236 -4.47 5.52 -6.93
N VAL A 237 -4.05 6.59 -7.60
CA VAL A 237 -4.92 7.32 -8.56
C VAL A 237 -5.37 6.45 -9.72
N SER A 238 -4.61 5.41 -10.04
CA SER A 238 -4.96 4.48 -11.10
C SER A 238 -6.03 3.48 -10.68
N HIS A 239 -6.09 3.10 -9.40
CA HIS A 239 -7.23 2.38 -8.83
C HIS A 239 -8.48 3.25 -8.77
N PHE A 240 -8.33 4.56 -8.58
CA PHE A 240 -9.44 5.51 -8.65
C PHE A 240 -10.14 5.49 -10.00
N ILE A 241 -9.38 5.56 -11.09
CA ILE A 241 -9.92 5.48 -12.45
C ILE A 241 -10.68 4.15 -12.67
N LYS A 242 -10.24 3.07 -12.03
CA LYS A 242 -10.81 1.72 -12.13
C LYS A 242 -11.93 1.43 -11.12
N LYS A 243 -12.30 2.39 -10.26
CA LYS A 243 -13.29 2.23 -9.18
C LYS A 243 -13.00 1.04 -8.23
N ASN A 244 -11.72 0.75 -7.98
CA ASN A 244 -11.29 -0.35 -7.09
C ASN A 244 -10.34 0.16 -6.00
N ILE A 245 -10.69 1.29 -5.40
CA ILE A 245 -9.88 1.92 -4.36
C ILE A 245 -10.14 1.24 -3.03
N ARG A 246 -9.09 1.08 -2.24
CA ARG A 246 -9.20 0.65 -0.84
C ARG A 246 -8.49 1.63 0.08
N LEU A 247 -9.02 1.81 1.29
CA LEU A 247 -8.40 2.70 2.28
C LEU A 247 -6.95 2.30 2.59
N ASN A 248 -6.62 1.00 2.58
CA ASN A 248 -5.25 0.55 2.85
C ASN A 248 -4.20 1.16 1.89
N ASN A 249 -4.56 1.55 0.67
CA ASN A 249 -3.64 2.22 -0.25
C ASN A 249 -3.26 3.63 0.24
N PHE A 250 -4.17 4.32 0.91
CA PHE A 250 -3.86 5.58 1.59
C PHE A 250 -3.06 5.36 2.85
N VAL A 251 -3.36 4.29 3.59
CA VAL A 251 -2.61 3.93 4.81
C VAL A 251 -1.16 3.63 4.49
N ASP A 252 -0.85 2.94 3.39
CA ASP A 252 0.55 2.73 2.95
C ASP A 252 1.31 4.06 2.83
N ILE A 253 0.71 5.04 2.15
CA ILE A 253 1.30 6.37 1.93
C ILE A 253 1.44 7.12 3.26
N ALA A 254 0.36 7.17 4.05
CA ALA A 254 0.34 7.89 5.31
C ALA A 254 1.36 7.33 6.31
N GLU A 255 1.46 6.00 6.43
CA GLU A 255 2.39 5.36 7.35
C GLU A 255 3.84 5.46 6.87
N LEU A 256 4.10 5.40 5.55
CA LEU A 256 5.43 5.68 5.02
C LEU A 256 5.89 7.09 5.41
N ILE A 257 5.01 8.09 5.25
CA ILE A 257 5.30 9.49 5.61
C ILE A 257 5.57 9.60 7.11
N LYS A 258 4.73 9.01 7.97
CA LYS A 258 4.91 9.07 9.43
C LYS A 258 6.22 8.41 9.88
N VAL A 259 6.54 7.22 9.35
CA VAL A 259 7.73 6.46 9.74
C VAL A 259 9.02 7.12 9.23
N LYS A 260 8.97 7.82 8.09
CA LYS A 260 10.15 8.41 7.44
C LYS A 260 10.19 9.93 7.45
N GLN A 261 9.32 10.60 8.21
CA GLN A 261 9.11 12.06 8.16
C GLN A 261 10.42 12.87 8.17
N ASP A 262 11.39 12.48 9.02
CA ASP A 262 12.65 13.20 9.22
C ASP A 262 13.72 12.88 8.16
N LYS A 263 13.43 11.91 7.28
CA LYS A 263 14.35 11.39 6.25
C LYS A 263 13.89 11.69 4.83
N ILE A 264 12.63 12.08 4.64
CA ILE A 264 12.06 12.36 3.32
C ILE A 264 12.63 13.68 2.79
N ASP A 265 13.28 13.62 1.64
CA ASP A 265 13.60 14.82 0.87
C ASP A 265 12.37 15.31 0.09
N TRP A 266 11.63 16.20 0.74
CA TRP A 266 10.44 16.81 0.17
C TRP A 266 10.71 17.67 -1.07
N SER A 267 11.88 18.32 -1.14
CA SER A 267 12.27 19.14 -2.30
C SER A 267 12.51 18.26 -3.51
N PHE A 268 13.16 17.10 -3.30
CA PHE A 268 13.33 16.10 -4.34
C PHE A 268 11.97 15.63 -4.88
N ILE A 269 11.00 15.30 -4.02
CA ILE A 269 9.67 14.88 -4.48
C ILE A 269 9.02 15.96 -5.35
N ALA A 270 9.01 17.21 -4.91
CA ALA A 270 8.41 18.31 -5.65
C ALA A 270 9.10 18.52 -7.02
N GLU A 271 10.42 18.46 -7.06
CA GLU A 271 11.22 18.57 -8.29
C GLU A 271 10.91 17.44 -9.26
N GLN A 272 10.96 16.17 -8.81
CA GLN A 272 10.67 15.03 -9.67
C GLN A 272 9.21 15.08 -10.16
N CYS A 273 8.28 15.49 -9.31
CA CYS A 273 6.88 15.63 -9.71
C CYS A 273 6.70 16.64 -10.84
N LYS A 274 7.48 17.73 -10.83
CA LYS A 274 7.49 18.73 -11.91
C LYS A 274 8.16 18.19 -13.18
N ILE A 275 9.33 17.57 -13.06
CA ILE A 275 10.09 17.04 -14.20
C ILE A 275 9.26 16.02 -15.00
N TYR A 276 8.58 15.12 -14.29
CA TYR A 276 7.82 14.03 -14.91
C TYR A 276 6.33 14.36 -15.12
N ASN A 277 5.90 15.59 -14.80
CA ASN A 277 4.51 16.03 -14.92
C ASN A 277 3.52 15.12 -14.15
N ILE A 278 3.87 14.77 -12.92
CA ILE A 278 3.13 13.86 -12.03
C ILE A 278 2.70 14.54 -10.73
N ARG A 279 2.59 15.88 -10.72
CA ARG A 279 2.17 16.65 -9.54
C ARG A 279 0.77 16.29 -9.08
N LEU A 280 -0.20 16.27 -9.98
CA LEU A 280 -1.61 16.00 -9.65
C LEU A 280 -1.84 14.70 -8.86
N PRO A 281 -1.34 13.51 -9.28
CA PRO A 281 -1.59 12.30 -8.51
C PRO A 281 -0.92 12.33 -7.12
N VAL A 282 0.27 12.91 -7.01
CA VAL A 282 1.00 13.02 -5.73
C VAL A 282 0.31 14.04 -4.80
N PHE A 283 -0.07 15.20 -5.33
CA PHE A 283 -0.87 16.20 -4.61
C PHE A 283 -2.11 15.56 -3.99
N ARG A 284 -2.91 14.86 -4.80
CA ARG A 284 -4.17 14.26 -4.34
C ARG A 284 -3.96 13.19 -3.27
N ALA A 285 -2.97 12.32 -3.46
CA ALA A 285 -2.63 11.29 -2.48
C ALA A 285 -2.18 11.91 -1.15
N PHE A 286 -1.33 12.94 -1.20
CA PHE A 286 -0.83 13.62 -0.01
C PHE A 286 -1.91 14.44 0.69
N SER A 287 -2.78 15.13 -0.04
CA SER A 287 -3.89 15.90 0.52
C SER A 287 -4.86 15.01 1.30
N ILE A 288 -5.23 13.84 0.77
CA ILE A 288 -6.09 12.89 1.50
C ILE A 288 -5.35 12.27 2.68
N SER A 289 -4.11 11.80 2.49
CA SER A 289 -3.30 11.20 3.56
C SER A 289 -3.10 12.17 4.73
N ARG A 290 -2.88 13.45 4.42
CA ARG A 290 -2.75 14.51 5.41
C ARG A 290 -4.07 14.78 6.14
N THR A 291 -5.16 14.90 5.39
CA THR A 291 -6.45 15.35 5.95
C THR A 291 -7.14 14.26 6.76
N TYR A 292 -7.09 13.01 6.32
CA TYR A 292 -7.88 11.92 6.90
C TYR A 292 -7.06 10.89 7.68
N PHE A 293 -5.75 10.78 7.41
CA PHE A 293 -4.86 9.82 8.06
C PHE A 293 -3.75 10.50 8.89
N HIS A 294 -3.83 11.83 9.02
CA HIS A 294 -2.91 12.66 9.81
C HIS A 294 -1.44 12.47 9.40
N ALA A 295 -1.17 12.23 8.12
CA ALA A 295 0.20 12.19 7.61
C ALA A 295 0.84 13.60 7.69
N PRO A 296 2.04 13.74 8.27
CA PRO A 296 2.71 15.03 8.45
C PRO A 296 3.35 15.55 7.15
N VAL A 297 2.53 15.80 6.12
CA VAL A 297 3.00 16.43 4.87
C VAL A 297 3.16 17.94 5.08
N PRO A 298 4.33 18.54 4.78
CA PRO A 298 4.55 19.97 4.93
C PRO A 298 3.60 20.81 4.06
N ASN A 299 3.23 22.01 4.53
CA ASN A 299 2.36 22.92 3.79
C ASN A 299 2.98 23.33 2.46
N GLU A 300 4.29 23.58 2.48
CA GLU A 300 5.08 24.05 1.35
C GLU A 300 5.02 23.04 0.20
N VAL A 301 5.08 21.75 0.53
CA VAL A 301 4.96 20.64 -0.45
C VAL A 301 3.57 20.60 -1.06
N ILE A 302 2.52 20.70 -0.25
CA ILE A 302 1.14 20.75 -0.75
C ILE A 302 0.97 21.92 -1.72
N HIS A 303 1.47 23.11 -1.37
CA HIS A 303 1.38 24.29 -2.23
C HIS A 303 2.18 24.15 -3.54
N GLN A 304 3.34 23.49 -3.51
CA GLN A 304 4.15 23.26 -4.72
C GLN A 304 3.52 22.25 -5.68
N LEU A 305 2.76 21.28 -5.15
CA LEU A 305 2.11 20.23 -5.93
C LEU A 305 0.69 20.60 -6.39
N ASP A 306 0.05 21.59 -5.77
CA ASP A 306 -1.33 22.00 -6.07
C ASP A 306 -1.48 22.50 -7.52
N GLU A 307 -2.51 22.00 -8.20
CA GLU A 307 -2.90 22.38 -9.56
C GLU A 307 -4.35 22.88 -9.66
N GLY A 308 -5.03 23.12 -8.53
CA GLY A 308 -6.29 23.88 -8.47
C GLY A 308 -7.59 23.10 -8.70
N GLN A 309 -7.60 21.77 -8.62
CA GLN A 309 -8.83 20.96 -8.68
C GLN A 309 -8.73 19.64 -7.88
N ASP A 310 -9.52 19.50 -6.80
CA ASP A 310 -9.58 18.27 -6.01
C ASP A 310 -10.91 17.50 -6.17
N ALA A 311 -11.09 16.89 -7.34
CA ALA A 311 -12.15 15.91 -7.55
C ALA A 311 -11.93 14.60 -6.76
N LEU A 312 -10.72 14.36 -6.22
CA LEU A 312 -10.40 13.11 -5.52
C LEU A 312 -11.00 13.09 -4.12
N GLU A 313 -11.00 14.22 -3.42
CA GLU A 313 -11.62 14.31 -2.10
C GLU A 313 -13.11 13.93 -2.15
N ALA A 314 -13.86 14.43 -3.14
CA ALA A 314 -15.27 14.06 -3.31
C ALA A 314 -15.46 12.55 -3.55
N GLN A 315 -14.59 11.94 -4.36
CA GLN A 315 -14.61 10.49 -4.58
C GLN A 315 -14.22 9.70 -3.34
N PHE A 316 -13.27 10.20 -2.55
CA PHE A 316 -12.89 9.61 -1.27
C PHE A 316 -14.02 9.69 -0.24
N ILE A 317 -14.70 10.83 -0.14
CA ILE A 317 -15.90 10.96 0.70
C ILE A 317 -16.98 10.02 0.21
N HIS A 318 -17.18 9.87 -1.11
CA HIS A 318 -18.11 8.89 -1.65
C HIS A 318 -17.74 7.46 -1.24
N LEU A 319 -16.46 7.08 -1.35
CA LEU A 319 -15.95 5.78 -0.90
C LEU A 319 -16.27 5.52 0.58
N LEU A 320 -16.19 6.52 1.45
CA LEU A 320 -16.54 6.34 2.87
C LEU A 320 -18.04 6.05 3.10
N ASN A 321 -18.90 6.38 2.14
CA ASN A 321 -20.34 6.24 2.23
C ASN A 321 -20.93 5.05 1.44
N THR A 322 -20.09 4.26 0.74
CA THR A 322 -20.48 3.05 -0.01
C THR A 322 -20.38 1.80 0.85
#